data_AF-A0A1Z5KZC8-F1
#
_entry.id   AF-A0A1Z5KZC8-F1
#
_cell.length_a   1.000
_cell.length_b   1.000
_cell.length_c   1.000
_cell.angle_alpha   90.00
_cell.angle_beta   90.00
_cell.angle_gamma   90.00
#
_symmetry.space_group_name_H-M   'P 1'
#
loop_
_entity.id
_entity.type
_entity.pdbx_description
1 polymer ?
#
loop_
_entity_poly.entity_id
_entity_poly.type
_entity_poly.pdbx_seq_one_letter_code
_entity_poly.pdbx_strand_id
1 'polypeptide(L)'
;MVAALPGHGIGPEMIGHVERVFAAANVPVDFERVEVDDTPDSIDYALKAIRRNGVAIKGNIETDDPINVEPRNQLLRHKLQLYVNVVRCRSQPGVRTRHRDIDLVVIRQNTEGEYSCLEHESVPGVVESLKIITREKSAEVAKFAFDYARAHKRKKITVVHKANIMKLSDGLFLQTCRDVGKTYPEIEVDDVIIDNCAMQLVYNPSRFDVVLVPNLYGNVVVNVACGLVGGPGITAGSNYGKEYAVFETATRNTGAKLVGRNVANPSAMLLASVEMLKHLGLRDNAVVVVWSMRVFPVSLKASRSLRGRRAQRLPSLPSITQEPTNGRRSLSYTRQIS
;
A
#
# COMPACT_ATOMS: atom_id res chain seq x y z
N MET A 1 13.65 17.01 -5.15
CA MET A 1 13.87 16.30 -3.88
C MET A 1 12.57 15.70 -3.39
N VAL A 2 12.62 14.57 -2.69
CA VAL A 2 11.49 13.89 -2.05
C VAL A 2 11.84 13.62 -0.59
N ALA A 3 10.90 13.86 0.33
CA ALA A 3 11.12 13.48 1.73
C ALA A 3 11.05 11.95 1.89
N ALA A 4 12.09 11.34 2.44
CA ALA A 4 12.12 9.93 2.78
C ALA A 4 12.08 9.79 4.30
N LEU A 5 11.04 9.13 4.83
CA LEU A 5 10.92 8.86 6.26
C LEU A 5 11.13 7.36 6.49
N PRO A 6 12.35 6.91 6.86
CA PRO A 6 12.66 5.48 7.04
C PRO A 6 11.70 4.77 7.99
N GLY A 7 11.31 5.45 9.07
CA GLY A 7 10.44 4.88 10.09
C GLY A 7 11.11 3.70 10.81
N HIS A 8 10.28 2.82 11.36
CA HIS A 8 10.72 1.76 12.26
C HIS A 8 10.62 0.37 11.62
N GLY A 9 11.14 -0.63 12.32
CA GLY A 9 11.14 -2.02 11.88
C GLY A 9 11.95 -2.20 10.58
N ILE A 10 11.36 -2.82 9.56
CA ILE A 10 12.02 -3.05 8.26
C ILE A 10 12.10 -1.79 7.40
N GLY A 11 11.45 -0.69 7.79
CA GLY A 11 11.35 0.54 7.02
C GLY A 11 12.69 1.06 6.49
N PRO A 12 13.73 1.22 7.33
CA PRO A 12 15.06 1.68 6.88
C PRO A 12 15.71 0.77 5.82
N GLU A 13 15.58 -0.55 5.99
CA GLU A 13 16.06 -1.53 5.00
C GLU A 13 15.33 -1.34 3.66
N MET A 14 13.99 -1.21 3.71
CA MET A 14 13.15 -1.06 2.51
C MET A 14 13.43 0.23 1.76
N ILE A 15 13.56 1.38 2.45
CA ILE A 15 13.94 2.65 1.80
C ILE A 15 15.34 2.54 1.19
N GLY A 16 16.29 1.92 1.88
CA GLY A 16 17.63 1.68 1.32
C GLY A 16 17.60 0.82 0.04
N HIS A 17 16.67 -0.13 -0.10
CA HIS A 17 16.48 -0.85 -1.36
C HIS A 17 15.94 0.04 -2.48
N VAL A 18 14.98 0.93 -2.18
CA VAL A 18 14.44 1.89 -3.16
C VAL A 18 15.56 2.78 -3.69
N GLU A 19 16.37 3.36 -2.80
CA GLU A 19 17.49 4.22 -3.18
C GLU A 19 18.50 3.51 -4.07
N ARG A 20 18.89 2.27 -3.73
CA ARG A 20 19.81 1.47 -4.58
C ARG A 20 19.24 1.21 -5.96
N VAL A 21 17.95 0.88 -6.05
CA VAL A 21 17.28 0.68 -7.34
C VAL A 21 17.21 1.99 -8.13
N PHE A 22 16.91 3.11 -7.47
CA PHE A 22 16.82 4.42 -8.11
C PHE A 22 18.18 4.89 -8.65
N ALA A 23 19.25 4.70 -7.86
CA ALA A 23 20.61 4.99 -8.30
C ALA A 23 21.01 4.12 -9.51
N ALA A 24 20.76 2.81 -9.46
CA ALA A 24 21.07 1.91 -10.56
C ALA A 24 20.26 2.21 -11.84
N ALA A 25 19.03 2.71 -11.69
CA ALA A 25 18.15 3.08 -12.81
C ALA A 25 18.27 4.56 -13.21
N ASN A 26 19.22 5.32 -12.66
CA ASN A 26 19.41 6.76 -12.90
C ASN A 26 18.11 7.56 -12.79
N VAL A 27 17.32 7.27 -11.76
CA VAL A 27 16.06 8.00 -11.49
C VAL A 27 16.40 9.40 -10.98
N PRO A 28 15.85 10.48 -11.57
CA PRO A 28 16.17 11.86 -11.19
C PRO A 28 15.42 12.28 -9.91
N VAL A 29 15.66 11.56 -8.81
CA VAL A 29 15.04 11.79 -7.50
C VAL A 29 16.10 11.72 -6.42
N ASP A 30 16.34 12.85 -5.75
CA ASP A 30 17.14 12.92 -4.53
C ASP A 30 16.23 12.79 -3.30
N PHE A 31 16.64 11.96 -2.35
CA PHE A 31 15.92 11.74 -1.10
C PHE A 31 16.48 12.59 0.03
N GLU A 32 15.61 13.36 0.67
CA GLU A 32 15.89 14.02 1.94
C GLU A 32 15.42 13.11 3.07
N ARG A 33 16.36 12.45 3.75
CA ARG A 33 16.02 11.54 4.85
C ARG A 33 15.66 12.32 6.12
N VAL A 34 14.52 12.00 6.69
CA VAL A 34 14.04 12.57 7.96
C VAL A 34 13.59 11.44 8.89
N GLU A 35 14.24 11.32 10.04
CA GLU A 35 13.85 10.38 11.08
C GLU A 35 12.71 10.98 11.93
N VAL A 36 11.79 10.12 12.36
CA VAL A 36 10.65 10.51 13.21
C VAL A 36 10.59 9.57 14.40
N ASP A 37 10.58 10.16 15.59
CA ASP A 37 10.47 9.50 16.88
C ASP A 37 9.30 10.09 17.70
N ASP A 38 9.26 9.81 18.99
CA ASP A 38 8.21 10.31 19.88
C ASP A 38 8.46 11.75 20.38
N THR A 39 9.47 12.46 19.90
CA THR A 39 9.67 13.89 20.22
C THR A 39 8.80 14.82 19.36
N PRO A 40 8.30 15.94 19.90
CA PRO A 40 7.56 16.93 19.11
C PRO A 40 8.39 17.55 17.96
N ASP A 41 9.69 17.70 18.15
CA ASP A 41 10.56 18.33 17.15
C ASP A 41 10.70 17.46 15.90
N SER A 42 10.84 16.13 16.05
CA SER A 42 11.03 15.22 14.91
C SER A 42 9.83 15.22 13.95
N ILE A 43 8.61 15.24 14.48
CA ILE A 43 7.40 15.32 13.67
C ILE A 43 7.29 16.68 12.95
N ASP A 44 7.69 17.78 13.60
CA ASP A 44 7.68 19.10 12.99
C ASP A 44 8.71 19.23 11.86
N TYR A 45 9.90 18.65 12.02
CA TYR A 45 10.89 18.55 10.94
C TYR A 45 10.35 17.75 9.75
N ALA A 46 9.72 16.60 10.00
CA ALA A 46 9.08 15.80 8.97
C ALA A 46 7.99 16.57 8.22
N LEU A 47 7.10 17.26 8.94
CA LEU A 47 6.05 18.08 8.33
C LEU A 47 6.64 19.21 7.48
N LYS A 48 7.69 19.90 7.95
CA LYS A 48 8.38 20.94 7.18
C LYS A 48 9.02 20.39 5.91
N ALA A 49 9.70 19.25 5.99
CA ALA A 49 10.33 18.60 4.83
C ALA A 49 9.28 18.18 3.79
N ILE A 50 8.17 17.57 4.23
CA ILE A 50 7.09 17.15 3.32
C ILE A 50 6.42 18.37 2.69
N ARG A 51 6.15 19.43 3.46
CA ARG A 51 5.55 20.66 2.93
C ARG A 51 6.44 21.34 1.90
N ARG A 52 7.75 21.38 2.15
CA ARG A 52 8.73 21.95 1.20
C ARG A 52 8.83 21.13 -0.09
N ASN A 53 8.85 19.80 0.02
CA ASN A 53 9.07 18.91 -1.12
C ASN A 53 7.78 18.53 -1.86
N GLY A 54 6.61 18.72 -1.25
CA GLY A 54 5.30 18.30 -1.79
C GLY A 54 5.02 16.80 -1.71
N VAL A 55 6.06 15.97 -1.74
CA VAL A 55 5.97 14.51 -1.86
C VAL A 55 6.86 13.80 -0.84
N ALA A 56 6.35 12.70 -0.29
CA ALA A 56 7.11 11.84 0.62
C ALA A 56 6.95 10.34 0.31
N ILE A 57 7.96 9.56 0.66
CA ILE A 57 7.89 8.10 0.80
C ILE A 57 8.24 7.73 2.24
N LYS A 58 7.48 6.81 2.85
CA LYS A 58 7.69 6.44 4.25
C LYS A 58 7.60 4.95 4.54
N GLY A 59 8.43 4.48 5.46
CA GLY A 59 8.19 3.27 6.25
C GLY A 59 7.11 3.50 7.31
N ASN A 60 6.73 2.46 8.06
CA ASN A 60 5.77 2.64 9.15
C ASN A 60 6.48 3.20 10.39
N ILE A 61 5.89 4.19 11.04
CA ILE A 61 6.44 4.81 12.25
C ILE A 61 5.77 4.15 13.46
N GLU A 62 6.53 3.58 14.39
CA GLU A 62 5.99 3.11 15.68
C GLU A 62 5.85 4.31 16.63
N THR A 63 4.91 4.22 17.56
CA THR A 63 4.73 5.18 18.65
C THR A 63 4.93 4.36 19.93
N ASP A 64 5.97 4.68 20.68
CA ASP A 64 6.44 3.87 21.80
C ASP A 64 5.51 4.04 23.02
N ASP A 65 5.00 5.25 23.23
CA ASP A 65 3.99 5.55 24.25
C ASP A 65 2.63 5.91 23.63
N PRO A 66 1.84 4.92 23.15
CA PRO A 66 0.57 5.18 22.49
C PRO A 66 -0.53 5.69 23.42
N ILE A 67 -0.31 5.68 24.75
CA ILE A 67 -1.27 6.19 25.73
C ILE A 67 -1.14 7.70 25.84
N ASN A 68 0.11 8.21 25.88
CA ASN A 68 0.36 9.63 26.10
C ASN A 68 0.75 10.39 24.82
N VAL A 69 1.15 9.69 23.75
CA VAL A 69 1.59 10.30 22.49
C VAL A 69 0.59 9.99 21.38
N GLU A 70 0.15 11.06 20.71
CA GLU A 70 -0.71 10.91 19.53
C GLU A 70 0.00 10.10 18.43
N PRO A 71 -0.65 9.07 17.84
CA PRO A 71 -0.02 8.22 16.84
C PRO A 71 0.58 9.00 15.67
N ARG A 72 1.91 8.92 15.48
CA ARG A 72 2.65 9.77 14.52
C ARG A 72 2.16 9.64 13.07
N ASN A 73 1.79 8.43 12.65
CA ASN A 73 1.25 8.22 11.30
C ASN A 73 -0.10 8.91 11.09
N GLN A 74 -0.94 8.97 12.12
CA GLN A 74 -2.23 9.65 12.08
C GLN A 74 -2.02 11.15 12.07
N LEU A 75 -1.17 11.65 12.97
CA LEU A 75 -0.81 13.06 13.05
C LEU A 75 -0.29 13.61 11.71
N LEU A 76 0.61 12.88 11.02
CA LEU A 76 1.05 13.24 9.65
C LEU A 76 -0.13 13.39 8.68
N ARG A 77 -1.06 12.44 8.67
CA ARG A 77 -2.22 12.46 7.77
C ARG A 77 -3.13 13.64 8.03
N HIS A 78 -3.41 13.95 9.30
CA HIS A 78 -4.26 15.09 9.66
C HIS A 78 -3.56 16.43 9.37
N LYS A 79 -2.30 16.61 9.79
CA LYS A 79 -1.56 17.88 9.61
C LYS A 79 -1.25 18.20 8.15
N LEU A 80 -1.22 17.20 7.27
CA LEU A 80 -1.05 17.35 5.82
C LEU A 80 -2.38 17.23 5.05
N GLN A 81 -3.50 17.04 5.73
CA GLN A 81 -4.83 16.86 5.12
C GLN A 81 -4.82 15.79 4.01
N LEU A 82 -4.16 14.65 4.25
CA LEU A 82 -4.11 13.52 3.32
C LEU A 82 -5.43 12.74 3.38
N TYR A 83 -6.50 13.34 2.86
CA TYR A 83 -7.89 12.91 3.04
C TYR A 83 -8.27 11.62 2.29
N VAL A 84 -7.45 11.18 1.32
CA VAL A 84 -7.68 9.93 0.59
C VAL A 84 -6.52 8.96 0.78
N ASN A 85 -6.84 7.70 1.03
CA ASN A 85 -5.91 6.58 0.89
C ASN A 85 -6.35 5.68 -0.27
N VAL A 86 -5.44 5.41 -1.20
CA VAL A 86 -5.68 4.56 -2.38
C VAL A 86 -4.79 3.33 -2.28
N VAL A 87 -5.39 2.15 -2.42
CA VAL A 87 -4.68 0.87 -2.44
C VAL A 87 -5.16 0.05 -3.63
N ARG A 88 -4.24 -0.29 -4.54
CA ARG A 88 -4.52 -1.16 -5.69
C ARG A 88 -4.17 -2.60 -5.32
N CYS A 89 -5.17 -3.45 -5.17
CA CYS A 89 -5.01 -4.86 -4.87
C CYS A 89 -5.12 -5.67 -6.16
N ARG A 90 -3.97 -6.03 -6.73
CA ARG A 90 -3.88 -6.82 -7.96
C ARG A 90 -3.18 -8.16 -7.73
N SER A 91 -3.74 -9.24 -8.26
CA SER A 91 -3.05 -10.53 -8.32
C SER A 91 -1.74 -10.40 -9.10
N GLN A 92 -0.63 -10.77 -8.46
CA GLN A 92 0.70 -10.65 -9.08
C GLN A 92 1.09 -11.94 -9.80
N PRO A 93 1.62 -11.86 -11.04
CA PRO A 93 2.18 -13.02 -11.73
C PRO A 93 3.25 -13.70 -10.86
N GLY A 94 3.15 -15.02 -10.69
CA GLY A 94 4.08 -15.81 -9.86
C GLY A 94 3.72 -15.90 -8.37
N VAL A 95 2.78 -15.10 -7.87
CA VAL A 95 2.27 -15.23 -6.48
C VAL A 95 1.01 -16.08 -6.50
N ARG A 96 1.13 -17.34 -6.04
CA ARG A 96 -0.01 -18.25 -5.98
C ARG A 96 -0.82 -18.03 -4.70
N THR A 97 -2.06 -17.57 -4.84
CA THR A 97 -3.05 -17.49 -3.75
C THR A 97 -4.31 -18.32 -4.07
N ARG A 98 -5.33 -18.24 -3.20
CA ARG A 98 -6.60 -18.98 -3.38
C ARG A 98 -7.43 -18.43 -4.54
N HIS A 99 -7.44 -17.11 -4.69
CA HIS A 99 -8.16 -16.41 -5.74
C HIS A 99 -7.18 -15.98 -6.84
N ARG A 100 -7.68 -15.82 -8.06
CA ARG A 100 -6.88 -15.37 -9.21
C ARG A 100 -7.55 -14.16 -9.84
N ASP A 101 -6.79 -13.44 -10.65
CA ASP A 101 -7.29 -12.36 -11.49
C ASP A 101 -8.08 -11.29 -10.71
N ILE A 102 -7.61 -10.99 -9.49
CA ILE A 102 -8.12 -9.87 -8.69
C ILE A 102 -7.49 -8.59 -9.24
N ASP A 103 -8.32 -7.59 -9.50
CA ASP A 103 -7.89 -6.22 -9.82
C ASP A 103 -8.92 -5.22 -9.27
N LEU A 104 -8.86 -4.98 -7.96
CA LEU A 104 -9.73 -4.02 -7.29
C LEU A 104 -8.91 -2.88 -6.68
N VAL A 105 -9.54 -1.71 -6.58
CA VAL A 105 -8.96 -0.53 -5.94
C VAL A 105 -9.79 -0.15 -4.75
N VAL A 106 -9.17 0.00 -3.58
CA VAL A 106 -9.83 0.53 -2.39
C VAL A 106 -9.47 2.01 -2.24
N ILE A 107 -10.49 2.86 -2.20
CA ILE A 107 -10.38 4.30 -1.97
C ILE A 107 -11.05 4.59 -0.63
N ARG A 108 -10.22 4.95 0.35
CA ARG A 108 -10.58 5.10 1.75
C ARG A 108 -10.54 6.57 2.16
N GLN A 109 -11.58 7.03 2.86
CA GLN A 109 -11.54 8.28 3.64
C GLN A 109 -10.45 8.16 4.73
N ASN A 110 -9.55 9.12 4.85
CA ASN A 110 -8.33 8.96 5.66
C ASN A 110 -8.13 10.03 6.76
N THR A 111 -9.12 10.87 7.05
CA THR A 111 -9.04 12.01 8.01
C THR A 111 -10.24 12.20 8.94
N GLU A 112 -11.28 11.35 8.88
CA GLU A 112 -12.44 11.41 9.79
C GLU A 112 -12.93 9.99 10.15
N GLY A 113 -14.13 9.86 10.70
CA GLY A 113 -14.76 8.61 11.07
C GLY A 113 -14.35 8.21 12.48
N GLU A 114 -14.15 6.91 12.68
CA GLU A 114 -13.71 6.34 13.96
C GLU A 114 -12.28 6.77 14.32
N TYR A 115 -11.51 7.25 13.34
CA TYR A 115 -10.17 7.82 13.54
C TYR A 115 -10.21 9.33 13.88
N SER A 116 -11.34 9.82 14.37
CA SER A 116 -11.38 11.17 14.95
C SER A 116 -10.75 11.20 16.35
N CYS A 117 -10.59 10.02 17.00
CA CYS A 117 -9.96 9.86 18.32
C CYS A 117 -10.57 10.76 19.40
N LEU A 118 -11.88 10.98 19.31
CA LEU A 118 -12.65 11.73 20.28
C LEU A 118 -13.33 10.74 21.22
N GLU A 119 -12.67 10.46 22.33
CA GLU A 119 -13.13 9.52 23.36
C GLU A 119 -13.19 10.20 24.71
N HIS A 120 -14.17 9.82 25.52
CA HIS A 120 -14.28 10.29 26.90
C HIS A 120 -14.95 9.23 27.76
N GLU A 121 -14.71 9.30 29.07
CA GLU A 121 -15.34 8.44 30.06
C GLU A 121 -16.38 9.26 30.83
N SER A 122 -17.66 9.07 30.50
CA SER A 122 -18.77 9.86 31.06
C SER A 122 -18.94 9.61 32.56
N VAL A 123 -18.77 8.35 32.98
CA VAL A 123 -18.65 7.91 34.38
C VAL A 123 -17.68 6.73 34.43
N PRO A 124 -17.05 6.43 35.58
CA PRO A 124 -16.11 5.31 35.69
C PRO A 124 -16.69 3.99 35.14
N GLY A 125 -16.05 3.42 34.14
CA GLY A 125 -16.44 2.22 33.41
C GLY A 125 -17.32 2.43 32.17
N VAL A 126 -17.69 3.67 31.82
CA VAL A 126 -18.53 4.00 30.66
C VAL A 126 -17.79 4.92 29.70
N VAL A 127 -17.25 4.33 28.63
CA VAL A 127 -16.44 5.02 27.62
C VAL A 127 -17.26 5.24 26.35
N GLU A 128 -17.28 6.49 25.88
CA GLU A 128 -17.91 6.91 24.64
C GLU A 128 -16.83 7.21 23.59
N SER A 129 -17.05 6.74 22.36
CA SER A 129 -16.16 6.99 21.21
C SER A 129 -16.97 7.64 20.09
N LEU A 130 -16.59 8.85 19.69
CA LEU A 130 -17.36 9.68 18.77
C LEU A 130 -16.87 9.50 17.33
N LYS A 131 -17.67 8.80 16.53
CA LYS A 131 -17.49 8.71 15.07
C LYS A 131 -18.01 9.97 14.39
N ILE A 132 -17.11 10.77 13.83
CA ILE A 132 -17.46 12.00 13.11
C ILE A 132 -17.45 11.76 11.61
N ILE A 133 -18.58 11.98 10.93
CA ILE A 133 -18.70 11.96 9.46
C ILE A 133 -19.27 13.30 9.01
N THR A 134 -18.58 13.96 8.08
CA THR A 134 -19.02 15.24 7.54
C THR A 134 -19.37 15.13 6.06
N ARG A 135 -20.36 15.92 5.61
CA ARG A 135 -20.75 15.98 4.20
C ARG A 135 -19.58 16.45 3.32
N GLU A 136 -18.83 17.44 3.79
CA GLU A 136 -17.71 18.04 3.07
C GLU A 136 -16.64 17.00 2.73
N LYS A 137 -16.05 16.34 3.74
CA LYS A 137 -15.01 15.34 3.52
C LYS A 137 -15.53 14.09 2.79
N SER A 138 -16.78 13.70 3.02
CA SER A 138 -17.44 12.63 2.25
C SER A 138 -17.53 12.99 0.75
N ALA A 139 -17.89 14.24 0.43
CA ALA A 139 -17.96 14.71 -0.96
C ALA A 139 -16.57 14.80 -1.60
N GLU A 140 -15.55 15.22 -0.86
CA GLU A 140 -14.16 15.28 -1.35
C GLU A 140 -13.61 13.90 -1.73
N VAL A 141 -13.75 12.90 -0.85
CA VAL A 141 -13.28 11.54 -1.14
C VAL A 141 -14.12 10.87 -2.23
N ALA A 142 -15.43 11.12 -2.28
CA ALA A 142 -16.28 10.64 -3.36
C ALA A 142 -15.84 11.23 -4.69
N LYS A 143 -15.69 12.55 -4.78
CA LYS A 143 -15.22 13.22 -6.00
C LYS A 143 -13.88 12.65 -6.46
N PHE A 144 -12.93 12.49 -5.55
CA PHE A 144 -11.64 11.85 -5.88
C PHE A 144 -11.84 10.43 -6.43
N ALA A 145 -12.71 9.62 -5.84
CA ALA A 145 -12.96 8.26 -6.28
C ALA A 145 -13.55 8.20 -7.70
N PHE A 146 -14.51 9.06 -8.01
CA PHE A 146 -15.10 9.15 -9.34
C PHE A 146 -14.12 9.69 -10.39
N ASP A 147 -13.35 10.74 -10.06
CA ASP A 147 -12.27 11.24 -10.93
C ASP A 147 -11.20 10.17 -11.18
N TYR A 148 -10.82 9.43 -10.15
CA TYR A 148 -9.89 8.32 -10.25
C TYR A 148 -10.44 7.22 -11.16
N ALA A 149 -11.70 6.82 -10.98
CA ALA A 149 -12.34 5.79 -11.79
C ALA A 149 -12.38 6.19 -13.27
N ARG A 150 -12.77 7.44 -13.58
CA ARG A 150 -12.76 8.00 -14.93
C ARG A 150 -11.35 7.98 -15.53
N ALA A 151 -10.35 8.52 -14.83
CA ALA A 151 -8.97 8.59 -15.30
C ALA A 151 -8.34 7.20 -15.55
N HIS A 152 -8.74 6.20 -14.77
CA HIS A 152 -8.24 4.83 -14.89
C HIS A 152 -9.17 3.90 -15.67
N LYS A 153 -10.21 4.45 -16.33
CA LYS A 153 -11.19 3.72 -17.14
C LYS A 153 -11.89 2.58 -16.37
N ARG A 154 -12.03 2.74 -15.05
CA ARG A 154 -12.85 1.86 -14.21
C ARG A 154 -14.32 2.13 -14.51
N LYS A 155 -15.16 1.12 -14.31
CA LYS A 155 -16.56 1.12 -14.73
C LYS A 155 -17.52 1.19 -13.57
N LYS A 156 -17.09 0.79 -12.38
CA LYS A 156 -17.98 0.63 -11.24
C LYS A 156 -17.34 1.10 -9.94
N ILE A 157 -18.11 1.84 -9.15
CA ILE A 157 -17.79 2.20 -7.76
C ILE A 157 -18.84 1.57 -6.85
N THR A 158 -18.37 0.75 -5.91
CA THR A 158 -19.18 0.20 -4.82
C THR A 158 -18.93 0.98 -3.54
N VAL A 159 -19.97 1.62 -3.00
CA VAL A 159 -19.92 2.36 -1.74
C VAL A 159 -20.16 1.41 -0.56
N VAL A 160 -19.18 1.29 0.33
CA VAL A 160 -19.28 0.39 1.50
C VAL A 160 -19.69 1.17 2.75
N HIS A 161 -20.69 0.66 3.47
CA HIS A 161 -21.29 1.34 4.62
C HIS A 161 -21.91 0.35 5.62
N LYS A 162 -22.49 0.85 6.70
CA LYS A 162 -23.35 0.13 7.65
C LYS A 162 -24.57 0.98 8.02
N ALA A 163 -25.12 1.68 7.02
CA ALA A 163 -26.23 2.63 7.19
C ALA A 163 -27.56 1.97 7.66
N ASN A 164 -27.66 0.64 7.61
CA ASN A 164 -28.77 -0.09 8.21
C ASN A 164 -28.77 -0.01 9.75
N ILE A 165 -27.61 0.16 10.37
CA ILE A 165 -27.44 0.39 11.82
C ILE A 165 -27.16 1.87 12.10
N MET A 166 -26.13 2.43 11.45
CA MET A 166 -25.73 3.83 11.59
C MET A 166 -26.45 4.73 10.59
N LYS A 167 -27.75 4.94 10.82
CA LYS A 167 -28.64 5.64 9.89
C LYS A 167 -28.19 7.07 9.56
N LEU A 168 -27.62 7.79 10.53
CA LEU A 168 -27.20 9.19 10.33
C LEU A 168 -25.78 9.31 9.77
N SER A 169 -24.77 8.72 10.43
CA SER A 169 -23.37 8.87 10.03
C SER A 169 -23.08 8.18 8.69
N ASP A 170 -23.32 6.87 8.61
CA ASP A 170 -23.10 6.12 7.36
C ASP A 170 -24.16 6.43 6.30
N GLY A 171 -25.38 6.79 6.71
CA GLY A 171 -26.40 7.27 5.79
C GLY A 171 -25.98 8.58 5.11
N LEU A 172 -25.37 9.51 5.87
CA LEU A 172 -24.82 10.76 5.30
C LEU A 172 -23.69 10.48 4.30
N PHE A 173 -22.75 9.59 4.64
CA PHE A 173 -21.67 9.19 3.72
C PHE A 173 -22.23 8.58 2.43
N LEU A 174 -23.11 7.58 2.55
CA LEU A 174 -23.73 6.91 1.41
C LEU A 174 -24.50 7.88 0.52
N GLN A 175 -25.35 8.72 1.10
CA GLN A 175 -26.15 9.68 0.35
C GLN A 175 -25.25 10.68 -0.37
N THR A 176 -24.22 11.17 0.29
CA THR A 176 -23.26 12.11 -0.32
C THR A 176 -22.51 11.48 -1.49
N CYS A 177 -22.06 10.22 -1.36
CA CYS A 177 -21.41 9.50 -2.46
C CYS A 177 -22.35 9.30 -3.66
N ARG A 178 -23.62 8.95 -3.41
CA ARG A 178 -24.65 8.83 -4.47
C ARG A 178 -24.92 10.17 -5.14
N ASP A 179 -25.00 11.26 -4.37
CA ASP A 179 -25.24 12.61 -4.91
C ASP A 179 -24.08 13.06 -5.81
N VAL A 180 -22.83 12.82 -5.43
CA VAL A 180 -21.67 13.05 -6.29
C VAL A 180 -21.74 12.16 -7.54
N GLY A 181 -22.09 10.88 -7.39
CA GLY A 181 -22.18 9.91 -8.48
C GLY A 181 -23.17 10.31 -9.59
N LYS A 182 -24.22 11.08 -9.29
CA LYS A 182 -25.14 11.62 -10.30
C LYS A 182 -24.43 12.49 -11.36
N THR A 183 -23.26 13.04 -11.04
CA THR A 183 -22.45 13.86 -11.97
C THR A 183 -21.47 13.04 -12.83
N TYR A 184 -21.48 11.71 -12.68
CA TYR A 184 -20.62 10.76 -13.42
C TYR A 184 -21.48 9.62 -14.03
N PRO A 185 -22.36 9.93 -15.00
CA PRO A 185 -23.32 8.96 -15.55
C PRO A 185 -22.66 7.75 -16.23
N GLU A 186 -21.38 7.84 -16.59
CA GLU A 186 -20.60 6.77 -17.21
C GLU A 186 -20.04 5.74 -16.22
N ILE A 187 -20.20 5.95 -14.91
CA ILE A 187 -19.73 5.07 -13.84
C ILE A 187 -20.93 4.43 -13.15
N GLU A 188 -21.01 3.11 -13.13
CA GLU A 188 -22.00 2.37 -12.34
C GLU A 188 -21.75 2.59 -10.85
N VAL A 189 -22.79 2.95 -10.10
CA VAL A 189 -22.73 3.14 -8.65
C VAL A 189 -23.65 2.14 -7.97
N ASP A 190 -23.08 1.28 -7.14
CA ASP A 190 -23.83 0.44 -6.21
C ASP A 190 -23.31 0.60 -4.78
N ASP A 191 -23.98 -0.05 -3.83
CA ASP A 191 -23.59 -0.03 -2.43
C ASP A 191 -23.75 -1.40 -1.78
N VAL A 192 -23.01 -1.61 -0.71
CA VAL A 192 -23.04 -2.85 0.05
C VAL A 192 -22.73 -2.59 1.52
N ILE A 193 -23.41 -3.31 2.40
CA ILE A 193 -23.06 -3.30 3.82
C ILE A 193 -21.69 -3.97 4.05
N ILE A 194 -20.89 -3.44 4.98
CA ILE A 194 -19.51 -3.90 5.24
C ILE A 194 -19.42 -5.41 5.54
N ASP A 195 -20.38 -5.99 6.24
CA ASP A 195 -20.41 -7.43 6.51
C ASP A 195 -20.48 -8.24 5.22
N ASN A 196 -21.42 -7.88 4.33
CA ASN A 196 -21.55 -8.53 3.03
C ASN A 196 -20.34 -8.20 2.14
N CYS A 197 -19.78 -6.99 2.21
CA CYS A 197 -18.52 -6.66 1.53
C CYS A 197 -17.41 -7.65 1.92
N ALA A 198 -17.23 -7.90 3.22
CA ALA A 198 -16.22 -8.82 3.72
C ALA A 198 -16.47 -10.26 3.25
N MET A 199 -17.72 -10.74 3.31
CA MET A 199 -18.11 -12.05 2.78
C MET A 199 -17.82 -12.17 1.28
N GLN A 200 -18.19 -11.15 0.51
CA GLN A 200 -18.03 -11.16 -0.94
C GLN A 200 -16.56 -11.07 -1.35
N LEU A 201 -15.71 -10.34 -0.62
CA LEU A 201 -14.27 -10.29 -0.89
C LEU A 201 -13.63 -11.67 -0.81
N VAL A 202 -14.03 -12.51 0.15
CA VAL A 202 -13.49 -13.88 0.28
C VAL A 202 -14.21 -14.91 -0.58
N TYR A 203 -15.42 -14.61 -1.05
CA TYR A 203 -16.21 -15.51 -1.90
C TYR A 203 -15.97 -15.26 -3.40
N ASN A 204 -16.20 -14.02 -3.86
CA ASN A 204 -16.05 -13.59 -5.25
C ASN A 204 -15.50 -12.14 -5.31
N PRO A 205 -14.19 -11.93 -5.09
CA PRO A 205 -13.60 -10.59 -5.08
C PRO A 205 -13.65 -9.89 -6.44
N SER A 206 -13.71 -10.63 -7.55
CA SER A 206 -13.71 -10.09 -8.92
C SER A 206 -14.96 -9.28 -9.26
N ARG A 207 -15.99 -9.30 -8.40
CA ARG A 207 -17.17 -8.42 -8.55
C ARG A 207 -16.86 -6.95 -8.28
N PHE A 208 -15.77 -6.66 -7.55
CA PHE A 208 -15.43 -5.31 -7.14
C PHE A 208 -14.41 -4.70 -8.12
N ASP A 209 -14.68 -3.46 -8.53
CA ASP A 209 -13.78 -2.67 -9.36
C ASP A 209 -13.13 -1.58 -8.52
N VAL A 210 -13.88 -0.54 -8.16
CA VAL A 210 -13.46 0.46 -7.16
C VAL A 210 -14.37 0.36 -5.92
N VAL A 211 -13.76 0.27 -4.74
CA VAL A 211 -14.46 0.24 -3.45
C VAL A 211 -14.23 1.56 -2.74
N LEU A 212 -15.29 2.36 -2.59
CA LEU A 212 -15.27 3.63 -1.86
C LEU A 212 -15.78 3.41 -0.44
N VAL A 213 -14.99 3.79 0.56
CA VAL A 213 -15.24 3.34 1.93
C VAL A 213 -14.81 4.36 3.00
N PRO A 214 -15.58 4.51 4.10
CA PRO A 214 -15.17 5.28 5.28
C PRO A 214 -13.91 4.73 5.95
N ASN A 215 -13.37 5.47 6.92
CA ASN A 215 -12.01 5.28 7.42
C ASN A 215 -11.76 3.90 8.05
N LEU A 216 -12.54 3.49 9.06
CA LEU A 216 -12.33 2.19 9.72
C LEU A 216 -12.58 0.99 8.82
N TYR A 217 -13.69 1.02 8.08
CA TYR A 217 -14.03 -0.05 7.14
C TYR A 217 -12.97 -0.18 6.06
N GLY A 218 -12.42 0.93 5.59
CA GLY A 218 -11.32 0.94 4.64
C GLY A 218 -10.08 0.23 5.17
N ASN A 219 -9.76 0.41 6.46
CA ASN A 219 -8.66 -0.33 7.07
C ASN A 219 -8.87 -1.85 7.01
N VAL A 220 -10.09 -2.32 7.32
CA VAL A 220 -10.44 -3.74 7.28
C VAL A 220 -10.41 -4.27 5.86
N VAL A 221 -11.10 -3.59 4.93
CA VAL A 221 -11.22 -3.98 3.52
C VAL A 221 -9.83 -4.04 2.85
N VAL A 222 -8.97 -3.05 3.09
CA VAL A 222 -7.59 -3.05 2.57
C VAL A 222 -6.82 -4.28 3.06
N ASN A 223 -6.89 -4.61 4.35
CA ASN A 223 -6.16 -5.76 4.89
C ASN A 223 -6.67 -7.09 4.34
N VAL A 224 -8.00 -7.26 4.21
CA VAL A 224 -8.59 -8.44 3.57
C VAL A 224 -8.12 -8.52 2.11
N ALA A 225 -8.26 -7.45 1.33
CA ALA A 225 -7.88 -7.43 -0.08
C ALA A 225 -6.38 -7.68 -0.30
N CYS A 226 -5.51 -7.12 0.55
CA CYS A 226 -4.06 -7.43 0.53
C CYS A 226 -3.81 -8.92 0.80
N GLY A 227 -4.50 -9.51 1.78
CA GLY A 227 -4.42 -10.94 2.08
C GLY A 227 -4.79 -11.83 0.89
N LEU A 228 -5.80 -11.45 0.11
CA LEU A 228 -6.26 -12.21 -1.06
C LEU A 228 -5.22 -12.25 -2.19
N VAL A 229 -4.46 -11.18 -2.38
CA VAL A 229 -3.49 -11.06 -3.48
C VAL A 229 -2.09 -11.56 -3.14
N GLY A 230 -1.79 -11.83 -1.86
CA GLY A 230 -0.51 -12.40 -1.42
C GLY A 230 0.09 -11.81 -0.14
N GLY A 231 -0.62 -10.89 0.51
CA GLY A 231 -0.29 -10.38 1.83
C GLY A 231 0.40 -9.01 1.82
N PRO A 232 0.92 -8.58 2.98
CA PRO A 232 1.34 -7.19 3.21
C PRO A 232 2.58 -6.76 2.42
N GLY A 233 3.40 -7.72 1.97
CA GLY A 233 4.69 -7.44 1.32
C GLY A 233 4.62 -7.13 -0.17
N ILE A 234 3.44 -7.06 -0.77
CA ILE A 234 3.27 -6.91 -2.23
C ILE A 234 2.30 -5.81 -2.67
N THR A 235 1.72 -5.06 -1.73
CA THR A 235 0.72 -4.02 -2.03
C THR A 235 1.18 -2.67 -1.49
N ALA A 236 1.10 -1.65 -2.34
CA ALA A 236 1.41 -0.28 -2.00
C ALA A 236 0.16 0.53 -1.64
N GLY A 237 0.34 1.52 -0.78
CA GLY A 237 -0.66 2.53 -0.44
C GLY A 237 -0.19 3.92 -0.85
N SER A 238 -1.12 4.75 -1.28
CA SER A 238 -0.87 6.16 -1.62
C SER A 238 -1.84 7.03 -0.84
N ASN A 239 -1.33 8.00 -0.08
CA ASN A 239 -2.13 8.96 0.65
C ASN A 239 -2.08 10.30 -0.06
N TYR A 240 -3.22 10.82 -0.49
CA TYR A 240 -3.32 12.06 -1.25
C TYR A 240 -4.06 13.12 -0.43
N GLY A 241 -3.50 14.32 -0.39
CA GLY A 241 -4.17 15.57 -0.02
C GLY A 241 -4.33 16.48 -1.22
N LYS A 242 -4.80 17.72 -0.99
CA LYS A 242 -4.92 18.73 -2.05
C LYS A 242 -3.55 19.21 -2.55
N GLU A 243 -2.58 19.33 -1.65
CA GLU A 243 -1.25 19.87 -1.93
C GLU A 243 -0.13 18.83 -1.82
N TYR A 244 -0.34 17.77 -1.02
CA TYR A 244 0.72 16.83 -0.64
C TYR A 244 0.37 15.39 -0.99
N ALA A 245 1.39 14.56 -1.21
CA ALA A 245 1.24 13.12 -1.41
C ALA A 245 2.28 12.32 -0.62
N VAL A 246 1.83 11.25 0.05
CA VAL A 246 2.69 10.35 0.83
C VAL A 246 2.48 8.90 0.44
N PHE A 247 3.55 8.25 -0.01
CA PHE A 247 3.56 6.86 -0.49
C PHE A 247 4.13 5.92 0.58
N GLU A 248 3.45 4.81 0.83
CA GLU A 248 3.83 3.84 1.87
C GLU A 248 3.38 2.41 1.51
N THR A 249 3.71 1.43 2.34
CA THR A 249 3.14 0.08 2.18
C THR A 249 1.67 0.06 2.58
N ALA A 250 0.83 -0.72 1.88
CA ALA A 250 -0.63 -0.65 2.05
C ALA A 250 -1.09 -1.01 3.48
N THR A 251 -0.47 -2.01 4.10
CA THR A 251 -0.91 -2.56 5.39
C THR A 251 -0.25 -1.89 6.58
N ARG A 252 0.63 -0.90 6.38
CA ARG A 252 1.26 -0.11 7.47
C ARG A 252 1.92 -0.98 8.55
N ASN A 253 2.52 -2.10 8.13
CA ASN A 253 3.20 -3.04 9.02
C ASN A 253 4.67 -2.67 9.18
N THR A 254 5.18 -2.74 10.40
CA THR A 254 6.58 -2.42 10.73
C THR A 254 7.48 -3.61 10.51
N GLY A 255 6.94 -4.84 10.62
CA GLY A 255 7.69 -6.05 10.39
C GLY A 255 8.84 -6.27 11.39
N ALA A 256 8.71 -5.77 12.62
CA ALA A 256 9.76 -5.81 13.65
C ALA A 256 10.47 -7.19 13.79
N LYS A 257 9.73 -8.30 13.65
CA LYS A 257 10.28 -9.68 13.72
C LYS A 257 11.20 -10.09 12.54
N LEU A 258 11.30 -9.25 11.51
CA LEU A 258 12.07 -9.49 10.28
C LEU A 258 13.34 -8.61 10.20
N VAL A 259 13.49 -7.64 11.10
CA VAL A 259 14.60 -6.68 11.10
C VAL A 259 15.95 -7.40 11.16
N GLY A 260 16.90 -6.93 10.34
CA GLY A 260 18.28 -7.43 10.33
C GLY A 260 18.45 -8.86 9.76
N ARG A 261 17.37 -9.47 9.27
CA ARG A 261 17.40 -10.86 8.78
C ARG A 261 17.49 -10.97 7.27
N ASN A 262 17.35 -9.86 6.54
CA ASN A 262 17.37 -9.83 5.07
C ASN A 262 16.38 -10.83 4.43
N VAL A 263 15.17 -10.91 5.00
CA VAL A 263 14.06 -11.78 4.52
C VAL A 263 12.76 -10.99 4.31
N ALA A 264 12.79 -9.68 4.54
CA ALA A 264 11.67 -8.79 4.27
C ALA A 264 11.46 -8.67 2.75
N ASN A 265 10.20 -8.63 2.31
CA ASN A 265 9.88 -8.52 0.89
C ASN A 265 9.85 -7.03 0.48
N PRO A 266 10.74 -6.56 -0.41
CA PRO A 266 10.80 -5.14 -0.80
C PRO A 266 9.71 -4.74 -1.79
N SER A 267 8.92 -5.68 -2.32
CA SER A 267 7.99 -5.43 -3.42
C SER A 267 6.96 -4.35 -3.10
N ALA A 268 6.36 -4.35 -1.91
CA ALA A 268 5.40 -3.32 -1.52
C ALA A 268 6.01 -1.90 -1.52
N MET A 269 7.23 -1.74 -1.01
CA MET A 269 7.88 -0.43 -0.95
C MET A 269 8.36 0.04 -2.33
N LEU A 270 8.85 -0.88 -3.17
CA LEU A 270 9.18 -0.58 -4.57
C LEU A 270 7.92 -0.20 -5.38
N LEU A 271 6.79 -0.86 -5.14
CA LEU A 271 5.52 -0.46 -5.76
C LEU A 271 5.04 0.90 -5.25
N ALA A 272 5.28 1.24 -3.99
CA ALA A 272 4.99 2.57 -3.46
C ALA A 272 5.84 3.65 -4.14
N SER A 273 7.14 3.38 -4.36
CA SER A 273 8.00 4.30 -5.09
C SER A 273 7.63 4.41 -6.58
N VAL A 274 7.07 3.35 -7.17
CA VAL A 274 6.50 3.41 -8.53
C VAL A 274 5.27 4.32 -8.59
N GLU A 275 4.34 4.23 -7.64
CA GLU A 275 3.20 5.16 -7.58
C GLU A 275 3.67 6.61 -7.33
N MET A 276 4.72 6.80 -6.54
CA MET A 276 5.37 8.10 -6.34
C MET A 276 5.95 8.66 -7.64
N LEU A 277 6.70 7.85 -8.41
CA LEU A 277 7.24 8.29 -9.70
C LEU A 277 6.15 8.68 -10.70
N LYS A 278 5.03 7.94 -10.72
CA LYS A 278 3.86 8.30 -11.55
C LYS A 278 3.27 9.64 -11.13
N HIS A 279 3.19 9.91 -9.83
CA HIS A 279 2.71 11.19 -9.30
C HIS A 279 3.65 12.35 -9.68
N LEU A 280 4.97 12.13 -9.66
CA LEU A 280 5.98 13.09 -10.10
C LEU A 280 6.06 13.28 -11.64
N GLY A 281 5.24 12.57 -12.42
CA GLY A 281 5.29 12.60 -13.89
C GLY A 281 6.43 11.77 -14.52
N LEU A 282 7.24 11.08 -13.71
CA LEU A 282 8.38 10.26 -14.13
C LEU A 282 7.94 8.85 -14.56
N ARG A 283 7.05 8.78 -15.56
CA ARG A 283 6.39 7.53 -15.98
C ARG A 283 7.36 6.50 -16.56
N ASP A 284 8.36 6.93 -17.32
CA ASP A 284 9.35 6.03 -17.93
C ASP A 284 10.23 5.37 -16.85
N ASN A 285 10.69 6.16 -15.87
CA ASN A 285 11.39 5.62 -14.70
C ASN A 285 10.52 4.64 -13.91
N ALA A 286 9.23 4.95 -13.74
CA ALA A 286 8.29 4.04 -13.07
C ALA A 286 8.19 2.69 -13.81
N VAL A 287 8.16 2.71 -15.15
CA VAL A 287 8.17 1.48 -15.98
C VAL A 287 9.46 0.70 -15.77
N VAL A 288 10.64 1.35 -15.80
CA VAL A 288 11.93 0.70 -15.58
C VAL A 288 12.00 0.01 -14.22
N VAL A 289 11.54 0.68 -13.15
CA VAL A 289 11.51 0.08 -11.81
C VAL A 289 10.55 -1.11 -11.75
N VAL A 290 9.37 -1.05 -12.37
CA VAL A 290 8.45 -2.20 -12.44
C VAL A 290 9.05 -3.36 -13.23
N TRP A 291 9.77 -3.08 -14.31
CA TRP A 291 10.43 -4.10 -15.12
C TRP A 291 11.56 -4.80 -14.36
N SER A 292 12.36 -4.08 -13.58
CA SER A 292 13.43 -4.69 -12.78
C SER A 292 12.88 -5.68 -11.74
N MET A 293 11.68 -5.42 -11.20
CA MET A 293 10.97 -6.34 -10.30
C MET A 293 10.46 -7.63 -10.99
N ARG A 294 10.32 -7.63 -12.32
CA ARG A 294 9.90 -8.82 -13.11
C ARG A 294 11.08 -9.67 -13.56
N VAL A 295 12.18 -9.02 -13.97
CA VAL A 295 13.40 -9.68 -14.50
C VAL A 295 14.18 -10.37 -13.38
N PHE A 296 14.19 -9.79 -12.19
CA PHE A 296 14.53 -10.51 -10.98
C PHE A 296 13.21 -10.95 -10.36
N PRO A 297 12.66 -12.13 -10.71
CA PRO A 297 11.62 -12.68 -9.88
C PRO A 297 12.26 -12.71 -8.50
N VAL A 298 11.72 -11.92 -7.56
CA VAL A 298 12.03 -12.07 -6.14
C VAL A 298 11.95 -13.55 -5.93
N SER A 299 13.11 -14.20 -5.85
CA SER A 299 13.15 -15.64 -5.98
C SER A 299 12.17 -16.08 -4.91
N LEU A 300 11.13 -16.83 -5.27
CA LEU A 300 10.19 -17.39 -4.30
C LEU A 300 10.92 -18.20 -3.21
N LYS A 301 12.25 -18.38 -3.36
CA LYS A 301 13.19 -18.77 -2.33
C LYS A 301 13.32 -17.81 -1.13
N ALA A 302 13.05 -16.50 -1.20
CA ALA A 302 13.59 -15.53 -0.24
C ALA A 302 12.64 -14.83 0.77
N SER A 303 11.29 -14.91 0.70
CA SER A 303 10.46 -14.37 1.80
C SER A 303 9.53 -15.41 2.41
N ARG A 304 9.67 -15.64 3.73
CA ARG A 304 8.79 -16.54 4.50
C ARG A 304 7.32 -16.10 4.46
N SER A 305 7.05 -14.82 4.19
CA SER A 305 5.70 -14.24 4.16
C SER A 305 4.77 -14.88 3.11
N LEU A 306 5.31 -15.44 2.02
CA LEU A 306 4.53 -16.05 0.95
C LEU A 306 4.37 -17.57 1.11
N ARG A 307 5.04 -18.20 2.08
CA ARG A 307 4.98 -19.67 2.29
C ARG A 307 4.01 -20.01 3.42
N GLY A 308 2.86 -20.56 3.07
CA GLY A 308 2.08 -21.38 4.00
C GLY A 308 2.91 -22.57 4.50
N ARG A 309 2.72 -22.98 5.76
CA ARG A 309 3.43 -24.11 6.40
C ARG A 309 3.12 -25.44 5.68
N ARG A 310 3.81 -25.75 4.59
CA ARG A 310 3.99 -27.12 4.06
C ARG A 310 5.10 -27.10 3.03
N ALA A 311 6.33 -27.33 3.50
CA ALA A 311 7.44 -27.65 2.63
C ALA A 311 7.29 -29.12 2.19
N GLN A 312 6.74 -29.35 1.00
CA GLN A 312 7.01 -30.62 0.30
C GLN A 312 8.42 -30.52 -0.28
N ARG A 313 9.32 -31.40 0.16
CA ARG A 313 10.65 -31.56 -0.42
C ARG A 313 10.48 -32.07 -1.86
N LEU A 314 11.10 -31.39 -2.82
CA LEU A 314 11.32 -31.87 -4.18
C LEU A 314 12.83 -32.09 -4.39
N PRO A 315 13.21 -33.04 -5.26
CA PRO A 315 14.54 -33.67 -5.26
C PRO A 315 15.64 -32.73 -5.75
N SER A 316 16.84 -32.94 -5.23
CA SER A 316 18.08 -32.24 -5.58
C SER A 316 18.43 -32.42 -7.05
N LEU A 317 18.56 -31.30 -7.79
CA LEU A 317 19.26 -31.27 -9.08
C LEU A 317 20.77 -31.36 -8.86
N PRO A 318 21.53 -32.02 -9.75
CA PRO A 318 22.95 -32.28 -9.56
C PRO A 318 23.78 -31.00 -9.67
N SER A 319 24.80 -30.91 -8.82
CA SER A 319 25.77 -29.83 -8.73
C SER A 319 26.69 -29.79 -9.96
N ILE A 320 26.77 -28.63 -10.61
CA ILE A 320 27.83 -28.32 -11.57
C ILE A 320 29.10 -28.01 -10.75
N THR A 321 30.02 -28.96 -10.69
CA THR A 321 31.39 -28.74 -10.21
C THR A 321 32.22 -28.11 -11.32
N GLN A 322 32.85 -26.98 -11.02
CA GLN A 322 33.89 -26.36 -11.86
C GLN A 322 35.13 -27.27 -11.86
N GLU A 323 35.55 -27.74 -13.03
CA GLU A 323 36.89 -28.30 -13.23
C GLU A 323 37.89 -27.19 -13.57
N PRO A 324 39.13 -27.24 -13.05
CA PRO A 324 40.18 -26.29 -13.39
C PRO A 324 40.88 -26.71 -14.70
N THR A 325 40.87 -25.84 -15.71
CA THR A 325 41.65 -26.04 -16.94
C THR A 325 43.12 -25.70 -16.71
N ASN A 326 43.99 -26.71 -16.83
CA ASN A 326 45.44 -26.55 -16.89
C ASN A 326 45.96 -27.09 -18.24
N GLY A 327 46.75 -26.28 -18.95
CA GLY A 327 47.86 -26.72 -19.82
C GLY A 327 47.61 -27.59 -21.07
N ARG A 328 47.64 -26.95 -22.24
CA ARG A 328 48.05 -27.41 -23.59
C ARG A 328 48.56 -28.86 -23.74
N ARG A 329 48.01 -29.58 -24.72
CA ARG A 329 48.76 -30.19 -25.86
C ARG A 329 47.84 -30.55 -27.02
N SER A 330 48.36 -30.32 -28.22
CA SER A 330 47.82 -30.52 -29.56
C SER A 330 47.61 -31.99 -29.94
N LEU A 331 46.58 -32.30 -30.76
CA LEU A 331 46.73 -32.80 -32.15
C LEU A 331 45.40 -33.29 -32.78
N SER A 332 45.33 -33.04 -34.09
CA SER A 332 44.61 -33.75 -35.16
C SER A 332 43.08 -33.80 -35.23
N TYR A 333 42.60 -32.99 -36.18
CA TYR A 333 41.51 -33.21 -37.15
C TYR A 333 41.30 -34.68 -37.58
N THR A 334 40.05 -35.17 -37.58
CA THR A 334 39.47 -35.98 -38.70
C THR A 334 37.93 -35.94 -38.65
N ARG A 335 37.31 -35.73 -39.82
CA ARG A 335 35.87 -35.83 -40.11
C ARG A 335 35.42 -37.29 -40.27
N GLN A 336 34.18 -37.62 -39.90
CA GLN A 336 33.19 -38.49 -40.62
C GLN A 336 31.96 -38.68 -39.69
N ILE A 337 30.79 -38.12 -40.00
CA ILE A 337 29.64 -38.70 -40.74
C ILE A 337 29.23 -40.09 -40.23
N SER A 338 28.17 -40.13 -39.42
CA SER A 338 26.86 -40.76 -39.74
C SER A 338 25.88 -40.48 -38.60
#